data_AF-A0A254T6U6-F1
#
_entry.id   AF-A0A254T6U6-F1
#
_cell.length_a   1.000
_cell.length_b   1.000
_cell.length_c   1.000
_cell.angle_alpha   90.00
_cell.angle_beta   90.00
_cell.angle_gamma   90.00
#
_symmetry.space_group_name_H-M   'P 1'
#
loop_
_entity.id
_entity.type
_entity.pdbx_description
1 polymer ?
#
loop_
_entity_poly.entity_id
_entity_poly.type
_entity_poly.pdbx_seq_one_letter_code
_entity_poly.pdbx_strand_id
1 'polypeptide(L)'
;MILKETLRAIGTVVLEEIERNPDFAQRLQLALTTTASALVGNNPEGAERTKKRHRSRAPAVIDPIATLSDHGDDALRHELQALPLDKLLDIVAEFAMDPSKLVMKWKSQERIIDHIIDNAKRRSVKGDAFRR
;
A
#
# COMPACT_ATOMS: atom_id res chain seq x y z
N MET A 1 18.41 -32.12 3.34
CA MET A 1 19.10 -30.82 3.29
C MET A 1 19.10 -30.18 1.90
N ILE A 2 19.09 -30.97 0.82
CA ILE A 2 19.18 -30.52 -0.58
C ILE A 2 18.10 -29.50 -1.00
N LEU A 3 16.83 -29.67 -0.56
CA LEU A 3 15.71 -28.80 -0.97
C LEU A 3 15.93 -27.32 -0.61
N LYS A 4 16.54 -27.03 0.56
CA LYS A 4 16.79 -25.67 1.03
C LYS A 4 17.84 -24.97 0.17
N GLU A 5 18.88 -25.71 -0.22
CA GLU A 5 19.94 -25.19 -1.08
C GLU A 5 19.46 -24.97 -2.51
N THR A 6 18.65 -25.89 -3.06
CA THR A 6 18.04 -25.72 -4.39
C THR A 6 17.09 -24.53 -4.44
N LEU A 7 16.24 -24.34 -3.41
CA LEU A 7 15.32 -23.20 -3.36
C LEU A 7 16.08 -21.87 -3.25
N ARG A 8 17.18 -21.86 -2.49
CA ARG A 8 18.04 -20.67 -2.36
C ARG A 8 18.70 -20.32 -3.71
N ALA A 9 19.21 -21.32 -4.43
CA ALA A 9 19.82 -21.11 -5.75
C ALA A 9 18.80 -20.57 -6.77
N ILE A 10 17.59 -21.12 -6.81
CA ILE A 10 16.52 -20.62 -7.68
C ILE A 10 16.15 -19.18 -7.29
N GLY A 11 16.02 -18.90 -5.99
CA GLY A 11 15.71 -17.55 -5.49
C GLY A 11 16.74 -16.51 -5.92
N THR A 12 18.03 -16.84 -5.86
CA THR A 12 19.11 -15.93 -6.29
C THR A 12 19.04 -15.63 -7.78
N VAL A 13 18.81 -16.64 -8.63
CA VAL A 13 18.68 -16.43 -10.09
C VAL A 13 17.46 -15.57 -10.42
N VAL A 14 16.34 -15.78 -9.73
CA VAL A 14 15.13 -14.96 -9.90
C VAL A 14 15.36 -13.52 -9.44
N LEU A 15 16.08 -13.31 -8.33
CA LEU A 15 16.45 -11.97 -7.84
C LEU A 15 17.32 -11.21 -8.85
N GLU A 16 18.35 -11.85 -9.38
CA GLU A 16 19.21 -11.25 -10.40
C GLU A 16 18.44 -10.90 -11.68
N GLU A 17 17.50 -11.75 -12.10
CA GLU A 17 16.70 -11.51 -13.30
C GLU A 17 15.69 -10.37 -13.10
N ILE A 18 15.18 -10.17 -11.88
CA ILE A 18 14.33 -9.01 -11.52
C ILE A 18 15.11 -7.70 -11.63
N GLU A 19 16.36 -7.68 -11.16
CA GLU A 19 17.21 -6.48 -11.21
C GLU A 19 17.65 -6.15 -12.65
N ARG A 20 17.89 -7.18 -13.46
CA ARG A 20 18.42 -7.04 -14.82
C ARG A 20 17.34 -6.77 -15.85
N ASN A 21 16.09 -7.19 -15.62
CA ASN A 21 14.99 -7.09 -16.56
C ASN A 21 13.67 -6.61 -15.91
N PRO A 22 13.30 -5.33 -16.08
CA PRO A 22 12.09 -4.78 -15.47
C PRO A 22 10.78 -5.39 -16.04
N ASP A 23 10.77 -5.82 -17.30
CA ASP A 23 9.62 -6.53 -17.88
C ASP A 23 9.38 -7.89 -17.22
N PHE A 24 10.45 -8.59 -16.83
CA PHE A 24 10.37 -9.86 -16.10
C PHE A 24 9.75 -9.66 -14.71
N ALA A 25 10.17 -8.61 -13.99
CA ALA A 25 9.62 -8.26 -12.69
C ALA A 25 8.10 -8.01 -12.75
N GLN A 26 7.63 -7.26 -13.76
CA GLN A 26 6.20 -7.00 -13.94
C GLN A 26 5.40 -8.27 -14.22
N ARG A 27 5.89 -9.16 -15.10
CA ARG A 27 5.23 -10.44 -15.40
C ARG A 27 5.16 -11.35 -14.18
N LEU A 28 6.23 -11.37 -13.37
CA LEU A 28 6.29 -12.15 -12.13
C LEU A 28 5.26 -11.65 -11.11
N GLN A 29 5.17 -10.33 -10.89
CA GLN A 29 4.17 -9.73 -10.01
C GLN A 29 2.74 -10.04 -10.45
N LEU A 30 2.48 -9.99 -11.76
CA LEU A 30 1.14 -10.26 -12.33
C LEU A 30 0.73 -11.73 -12.16
N ALA A 31 1.67 -12.65 -12.35
CA ALA A 31 1.46 -14.08 -12.12
C ALA A 31 1.22 -14.42 -10.63
N LEU A 32 2.00 -13.81 -9.73
CA LEU A 32 1.84 -13.97 -8.28
C LEU A 32 0.53 -13.37 -7.76
N THR A 33 0.10 -12.23 -8.31
CA THR A 33 -1.17 -11.59 -7.95
C THR A 33 -2.37 -12.41 -8.42
N THR A 34 -2.29 -12.98 -9.62
CA THR A 34 -3.36 -13.83 -10.18
C THR A 34 -3.52 -15.13 -9.39
N THR A 35 -2.41 -15.74 -8.98
CA THR A 35 -2.43 -16.94 -8.13
C THR A 35 -2.88 -16.61 -6.71
N ALA A 36 -2.43 -15.50 -6.11
CA ALA A 36 -2.93 -15.03 -4.81
C ALA A 36 -4.44 -14.74 -4.83
N SER A 37 -4.95 -14.14 -5.92
CA SER A 37 -6.38 -13.88 -6.09
C SER A 37 -7.21 -15.14 -6.34
N ALA A 38 -6.60 -16.24 -6.78
CA ALA A 38 -7.28 -17.54 -6.90
C ALA A 38 -7.38 -18.31 -5.58
N LEU A 39 -6.50 -18.00 -4.61
CA LEU A 39 -6.47 -18.63 -3.28
C LEU A 39 -7.42 -17.93 -2.29
N VAL A 40 -7.78 -16.66 -2.55
CA VAL A 40 -8.83 -15.93 -1.81
C VAL A 40 -10.15 -16.17 -2.53
N GLY A 41 -10.89 -17.17 -2.08
CA GLY A 41 -12.10 -17.68 -2.70
C GLY A 41 -13.14 -16.60 -3.05
N ASN A 42 -13.35 -16.41 -4.34
CA ASN A 42 -14.53 -15.76 -4.87
C ASN A 42 -15.68 -16.77 -4.87
N ASN A 43 -16.65 -16.60 -3.97
CA ASN A 43 -17.98 -17.20 -4.09
C ASN A 43 -18.88 -16.17 -4.79
N PRO A 44 -19.31 -16.38 -6.05
CA PRO A 44 -20.22 -15.47 -6.71
C PRO A 44 -21.60 -16.11 -6.76
N GLU A 45 -22.44 -15.94 -5.74
CA GLU A 45 -23.89 -16.12 -5.91
C GLU A 45 -24.68 -15.52 -4.75
N GLY A 46 -25.65 -14.67 -5.09
CA GLY A 46 -26.81 -14.39 -4.23
C GLY A 46 -26.98 -12.95 -3.74
N ALA A 47 -28.00 -12.31 -4.32
CA ALA A 47 -28.86 -11.28 -3.76
C ALA A 47 -28.51 -9.80 -4.02
N GLU A 48 -29.16 -9.28 -5.07
CA GLU A 48 -29.70 -7.92 -5.10
C GLU A 48 -30.29 -7.51 -3.74
N ARG A 49 -29.83 -6.37 -3.22
CA ARG A 49 -30.65 -5.40 -2.46
C ARG A 49 -29.91 -4.07 -2.38
N THR A 50 -30.44 -3.14 -3.16
CA THR A 50 -30.38 -1.69 -3.01
C THR A 50 -29.85 -1.18 -1.66
N LYS A 51 -28.69 -0.53 -1.69
CA LYS A 51 -28.35 0.61 -0.83
C LYS A 51 -27.19 1.38 -1.44
N LYS A 52 -27.43 2.69 -1.62
CA LYS A 52 -26.59 3.73 -2.21
C LYS A 52 -25.10 3.35 -2.28
N ARG A 53 -24.57 3.29 -3.52
CA ARG A 53 -23.14 3.16 -3.84
C ARG A 53 -22.36 4.26 -3.12
N HIS A 54 -21.93 3.99 -1.90
CA HIS A 54 -20.73 4.58 -1.38
C HIS A 54 -19.65 4.09 -2.34
N ARG A 55 -19.14 4.97 -3.21
CA ARG A 55 -17.91 4.69 -3.96
C ARG A 55 -16.87 4.39 -2.88
N SER A 56 -16.69 3.12 -2.56
CA SER A 56 -15.48 2.62 -1.93
C SER A 56 -14.39 3.03 -2.90
N ARG A 57 -13.68 4.10 -2.49
CA ARG A 57 -12.47 4.55 -3.15
C ARG A 57 -11.52 3.35 -3.12
N ALA A 58 -10.74 3.18 -4.18
CA ALA A 58 -9.85 2.03 -4.30
C ALA A 58 -8.97 1.92 -3.03
N PRO A 59 -8.71 0.70 -2.53
CA PRO A 59 -7.94 0.51 -1.30
C PRO A 59 -6.61 1.26 -1.41
N ALA A 60 -6.25 1.95 -0.32
CA ALA A 60 -5.03 2.71 -0.23
C ALA A 60 -3.84 1.78 -0.54
N VAL A 61 -3.06 2.13 -1.56
CA VAL A 61 -1.91 1.34 -2.02
C VAL A 61 -0.78 1.34 -0.99
N ILE A 62 -0.78 2.31 -0.07
CA ILE A 62 0.30 2.55 0.89
C ILE A 62 -0.31 2.75 2.27
N ASP A 63 0.22 2.02 3.25
CA ASP A 63 -0.04 2.13 4.68
C ASP A 63 0.98 3.10 5.31
N PRO A 64 0.66 4.40 5.52
CA PRO A 64 1.67 5.41 5.87
C PRO A 64 2.33 5.14 7.23
N ILE A 65 1.67 4.41 8.11
CA ILE A 65 2.17 4.07 9.45
C ILE A 65 3.14 2.88 9.38
N ALA A 66 2.88 1.91 8.50
CA ALA A 66 3.75 0.77 8.28
C ALA A 66 5.02 1.22 7.58
N THR A 67 4.91 1.94 6.45
CA THR A 67 6.08 2.46 5.72
C THR A 67 6.97 3.35 6.58
N LEU A 68 6.38 4.18 7.46
CA LEU A 68 7.15 4.99 8.41
C LEU A 68 7.93 4.13 9.41
N SER A 69 7.37 3.01 9.85
CA SER A 69 8.01 2.11 10.82
C SER A 69 9.10 1.24 10.15
N ASP A 70 8.87 0.78 8.92
CA ASP A 70 9.76 -0.13 8.19
C ASP A 70 10.90 0.59 7.45
N HIS A 71 10.62 1.75 6.84
CA HIS A 71 11.53 2.42 5.90
C HIS A 71 11.87 3.87 6.28
N GLY A 72 11.17 4.45 7.28
CA GLY A 72 11.44 5.79 7.77
C GLY A 72 10.80 6.92 6.95
N ASP A 73 11.08 8.17 7.38
CA ASP A 73 10.43 9.38 6.89
C ASP A 73 10.68 9.68 5.41
N ASP A 74 11.93 9.57 4.96
CA ASP A 74 12.36 9.89 3.60
C ASP A 74 11.74 8.94 2.56
N ALA A 75 11.68 7.65 2.89
CA ALA A 75 11.07 6.64 2.03
C ALA A 75 9.56 6.90 1.85
N LEU A 76 8.85 7.17 2.95
CA LEU A 76 7.43 7.51 2.90
C LEU A 76 7.19 8.78 2.07
N ARG A 77 8.02 9.82 2.22
CA ARG A 77 7.89 11.05 1.44
C ARG A 77 8.09 10.78 -0.05
N HIS A 78 9.09 9.99 -0.41
CA HIS A 78 9.39 9.64 -1.80
C HIS A 78 8.25 8.84 -2.45
N GLU A 79 7.69 7.86 -1.74
CA GLU A 79 6.54 7.10 -2.21
C GLU A 79 5.29 7.96 -2.38
N LEU A 80 5.01 8.88 -1.44
CA LEU A 80 3.88 9.80 -1.52
C LEU A 80 4.05 10.83 -2.65
N GLN A 81 5.29 11.23 -2.98
CA GLN A 81 5.56 12.11 -4.12
C GLN A 81 5.30 11.43 -5.46
N ALA A 82 5.51 10.11 -5.56
CA ALA A 82 5.24 9.34 -6.76
C ALA A 82 3.73 9.14 -7.04
N LEU A 83 2.86 9.42 -6.06
CA LEU A 83 1.42 9.24 -6.19
C LEU A 83 0.70 10.49 -6.70
N PRO A 84 -0.36 10.32 -7.52
CA PRO A 84 -1.19 11.45 -7.94
C PRO A 84 -2.09 11.94 -6.79
N LEU A 85 -2.51 13.20 -6.89
CA LEU A 85 -3.33 13.89 -5.89
C LEU A 85 -4.55 13.08 -5.41
N ASP A 86 -5.28 12.47 -6.34
CA ASP A 86 -6.45 11.62 -6.03
C ASP A 86 -6.09 10.45 -5.11
N LYS A 87 -4.93 9.82 -5.32
CA LYS A 87 -4.46 8.69 -4.50
C LYS A 87 -4.02 9.12 -3.11
N LEU A 88 -3.45 10.32 -2.98
CA LEU A 88 -3.14 10.90 -1.68
C LEU A 88 -4.42 11.19 -0.88
N LEU A 89 -5.47 11.70 -1.55
CA LEU A 89 -6.77 11.93 -0.91
C LEU A 89 -7.50 10.64 -0.55
N ASP A 90 -7.31 9.57 -1.32
CA ASP A 90 -7.80 8.22 -1.00
C ASP A 90 -7.13 7.69 0.28
N ILE A 91 -5.80 7.82 0.42
CA ILE A 91 -5.05 7.44 1.63
C ILE A 91 -5.57 8.21 2.85
N VAL A 92 -5.73 9.53 2.74
CA VAL A 92 -6.25 10.36 3.84
C VAL A 92 -7.65 9.91 4.29
N ALA A 93 -8.50 9.51 3.34
CA ALA A 93 -9.85 9.02 3.61
C ALA A 93 -9.85 7.64 4.27
N GLU A 94 -9.05 6.71 3.76
CA GLU A 94 -8.97 5.32 4.24
C GLU A 94 -8.45 5.28 5.68
N PHE A 95 -7.39 6.03 5.98
CA PHE A 95 -6.80 6.09 7.33
C PHE A 95 -7.51 7.07 8.26
N ALA A 96 -8.60 7.71 7.84
CA ALA A 96 -9.31 8.73 8.60
C ALA A 96 -8.38 9.80 9.20
N MET A 97 -7.38 10.25 8.42
CA MET A 97 -6.36 11.22 8.86
C MET A 97 -6.89 12.66 8.91
N ASP A 98 -8.11 12.89 8.42
CA ASP A 98 -8.75 14.21 8.34
C ASP A 98 -10.22 14.13 8.79
N PRO A 99 -10.47 14.10 10.11
CA PRO A 99 -11.84 14.06 10.64
C PRO A 99 -12.65 15.32 10.27
N SER A 100 -11.98 16.44 10.00
CA SER A 100 -12.60 17.71 9.63
C SER A 100 -12.86 17.87 8.12
N LYS A 101 -12.44 16.90 7.28
CA LYS A 101 -12.56 16.96 5.81
C LYS A 101 -11.94 18.22 5.18
N LEU A 102 -10.94 18.83 5.84
CA LEU A 102 -10.24 20.01 5.35
C LEU A 102 -9.23 19.68 4.27
N VAL A 103 -8.55 18.54 4.40
CA VAL A 103 -7.51 18.06 3.47
C VAL A 103 -8.14 17.73 2.11
N MET A 104 -9.39 17.26 2.10
CA MET A 104 -10.14 17.03 0.85
C MET A 104 -10.38 18.28 -0.01
N LYS A 105 -10.21 19.48 0.56
CA LYS A 105 -10.35 20.76 -0.17
C LYS A 105 -9.02 21.28 -0.71
N TRP A 106 -7.90 20.64 -0.37
CA TRP A 106 -6.59 21.10 -0.78
C TRP A 106 -6.27 20.64 -2.19
N LYS A 107 -5.65 21.54 -2.97
CA LYS A 107 -5.14 21.27 -4.32
C LYS A 107 -3.63 21.11 -4.37
N SER A 108 -2.94 21.46 -3.28
CA SER A 108 -1.48 21.36 -3.19
C SER A 108 -1.10 19.95 -2.74
N GLN A 109 -0.38 19.25 -3.62
CA GLN A 109 0.11 17.90 -3.37
C GLN A 109 1.06 17.87 -2.16
N GLU A 110 2.06 18.74 -2.14
CA GLU A 110 3.05 18.84 -1.05
C GLU A 110 2.38 19.02 0.32
N ARG A 111 1.37 19.90 0.40
CA ARG A 111 0.64 20.16 1.63
C ARG A 111 -0.09 18.91 2.16
N ILE A 112 -0.61 18.07 1.26
CA ILE A 112 -1.29 16.82 1.63
C ILE A 112 -0.25 15.79 2.10
N ILE A 113 0.89 15.71 1.43
CA ILE A 113 2.01 14.82 1.82
C ILE A 113 2.48 15.16 3.23
N ASP A 114 2.75 16.43 3.53
CA ASP A 114 3.18 16.87 4.85
C ASP A 114 2.14 16.53 5.94
N HIS A 115 0.84 16.64 5.63
CA HIS A 115 -0.24 16.26 6.54
C HIS A 115 -0.28 14.75 6.81
N ILE A 116 -0.09 13.93 5.78
CA ILE A 116 -0.04 12.46 5.92
C ILE A 116 1.13 12.07 6.82
N ILE A 117 2.32 12.65 6.60
CA ILE A 117 3.52 12.37 7.40
C ILE A 117 3.33 12.80 8.86
N ASP A 118 2.83 14.02 9.11
CA ASP A 118 2.57 14.51 10.48
C ASP A 118 1.53 13.63 11.21
N ASN A 119 0.47 13.20 10.52
CA ASN A 119 -0.52 12.30 11.11
C ASN A 119 0.08 10.92 11.40
N ALA A 120 0.84 10.35 10.46
CA ALA A 120 1.52 9.07 10.63
C ALA A 120 2.48 9.09 11.82
N LYS A 121 3.27 10.17 11.99
CA LYS A 121 4.14 10.38 13.16
C LYS A 121 3.36 10.38 14.46
N ARG A 122 2.31 11.19 14.56
CA ARG A 122 1.46 11.27 15.76
C ARG A 122 0.85 9.92 16.13
N ARG A 123 0.48 9.13 15.12
CA ARG A 123 -0.14 7.82 15.30
C ARG A 123 0.89 6.73 15.64
N SER A 124 2.09 6.82 15.07
CA SER A 124 3.22 5.93 15.38
C SER A 124 3.66 6.09 16.83
N VAL A 125 3.81 7.33 17.34
CA VAL A 125 4.14 7.58 18.77
C VAL A 125 3.11 6.97 19.71
N LYS A 126 1.83 7.00 19.35
CA LYS A 126 0.76 6.38 20.15
C LYS A 126 0.77 4.85 20.07
N GLY A 127 1.13 4.27 18.93
CA GLY A 127 1.23 2.82 18.74
C GLY A 127 2.50 2.21 19.34
N ASP A 128 3.59 2.96 19.38
CA ASP A 128 4.88 2.55 19.92
C ASP A 128 4.79 2.24 21.43
N ALA A 129 3.98 3.01 22.17
CA ALA A 129 3.69 2.76 23.58
C ALA A 129 3.04 1.39 23.87
N PHE A 130 2.52 0.70 22.85
CA PHE A 130 1.89 -0.62 22.97
C PHE A 130 2.69 -1.75 22.29
N ARG A 131 3.83 -1.47 21.63
CA ARG A 131 4.77 -2.50 21.15
C ARG A 131 5.79 -2.78 22.27
N ARG A 132 5.41 -3.60 23.26
CA ARG A 132 6.32 -4.11 24.29
C ARG A 132 6.15 -5.60 24.47
#